data_AF-A0A6V7HX75-F1
#
_entry.id   AF-A0A6V7HX75-F1
#
_cell.length_a   1.000
_cell.length_b   1.000
_cell.length_c   1.000
_cell.angle_alpha   90.00
_cell.angle_beta   90.00
_cell.angle_gamma   90.00
#
_symmetry.space_group_name_H-M   'P 1'
#
loop_
_entity.id
_entity.type
_entity.pdbx_description
1 polymer ?
#
loop_
_entity_poly.entity_id
_entity_poly.type
_entity_poly.pdbx_seq_one_letter_code
_entity_poly.pdbx_strand_id
1 'polypeptide(L)'
;GYRGITTFFVDREMEGVTVAKPEDKLGIKASGTCMVHFENVRVPEENILGQFGHGYKYAAGFLNEGRIGIGAQMIGIAQGALDATIPYTLERKQFGKDIFSFQ
;
A
#
# COMPACT_ATOMS: atom_id res chain seq x y z
N GLY A 1 -10.27 1.98 -23.66
CA GLY A 1 -10.88 3.13 -22.97
C GLY A 1 -9.94 3.58 -21.87
N TYR A 2 -9.47 4.83 -21.91
CA TYR A 2 -8.64 5.47 -20.85
C TYR A 2 -8.60 7.00 -21.01
N ARG A 3 -8.86 7.50 -22.23
CA ARG A 3 -8.87 8.93 -22.59
C ARG A 3 -9.91 9.81 -21.87
N GLY A 4 -10.83 9.22 -21.10
CA GLY A 4 -11.86 9.95 -20.36
C GLY A 4 -11.64 10.01 -18.84
N ILE A 5 -10.53 9.46 -18.33
CA ILE A 5 -10.25 9.42 -16.89
C ILE A 5 -9.60 10.75 -16.50
N THR A 6 -10.13 11.41 -15.46
CA THR A 6 -9.57 12.64 -14.87
C THR A 6 -9.31 12.39 -13.39
N THR A 7 -8.19 12.90 -12.87
CA THR A 7 -7.85 12.79 -11.45
C THR A 7 -8.20 14.09 -10.76
N PHE A 8 -8.80 14.00 -9.56
CA PHE A 8 -9.25 15.15 -8.79
C PHE A 8 -8.66 15.10 -7.37
N PHE A 9 -8.40 16.28 -6.79
CA PHE A 9 -8.26 16.43 -5.35
C PHE A 9 -9.65 16.58 -4.74
N VAL A 10 -10.00 15.70 -3.81
CA VAL A 10 -11.29 15.72 -3.11
C VAL A 10 -11.01 15.78 -1.62
N ASP A 11 -11.52 16.81 -0.96
CA ASP A 11 -11.40 16.94 0.48
C ASP A 11 -12.40 16.00 1.17
N ARG A 12 -11.99 15.41 2.30
CA ARG A 12 -12.81 14.49 3.09
C ARG A 12 -14.09 15.15 3.59
N GLU A 13 -14.04 16.45 3.88
CA GLU A 13 -15.16 17.19 4.46
C GLU A 13 -16.13 17.73 3.40
N MET A 14 -15.89 17.44 2.11
CA MET A 14 -16.83 17.81 1.05
C MET A 14 -18.17 17.07 1.21
N GLU A 15 -19.26 17.80 0.98
CA GLU A 15 -20.61 17.24 1.02
C GLU A 15 -20.75 16.05 0.05
N GLY A 16 -21.30 14.95 0.56
CA GLY A 16 -21.47 13.69 -0.19
C GLY A 16 -20.27 12.73 -0.11
N VAL A 17 -19.17 13.12 0.54
CA VAL A 17 -18.05 12.21 0.83
C VAL A 17 -18.30 11.49 2.15
N THR A 18 -18.23 10.16 2.15
CA THR A 18 -18.29 9.36 3.39
C THR A 18 -17.22 8.29 3.41
N VAL A 19 -16.64 8.06 4.59
CA VAL A 19 -15.61 7.02 4.81
C VAL A 19 -16.23 5.93 5.69
N ALA A 20 -16.26 4.71 5.17
CA ALA A 20 -16.77 3.56 5.89
C ALA A 20 -15.84 3.14 7.04
N LYS A 21 -16.30 2.20 7.85
CA LYS A 21 -15.47 1.58 8.88
C LYS A 21 -14.24 0.87 8.26
N PRO A 22 -13.12 0.75 9.01
CA PRO A 22 -11.97 -0.01 8.55
C PRO A 22 -12.30 -1.48 8.27
N GLU A 23 -11.68 -2.02 7.22
CA GLU A 23 -11.76 -3.42 6.83
C GLU A 23 -10.96 -4.31 7.78
N ASP A 24 -11.50 -5.50 8.08
CA ASP A 24 -10.77 -6.57 8.74
C ASP A 24 -9.89 -7.30 7.72
N LYS A 25 -8.58 -7.26 7.94
CA LYS A 25 -7.56 -7.71 6.98
C LYS A 25 -6.71 -8.80 7.60
N LEU A 26 -6.17 -9.70 6.78
CA LEU A 26 -5.24 -10.74 7.24
C LEU A 26 -3.99 -10.16 7.94
N GLY A 27 -3.40 -9.13 7.34
CA GLY A 27 -2.15 -8.50 7.81
C GLY A 27 -2.15 -6.99 7.55
N ILE A 28 -1.02 -6.33 7.87
CA ILE A 28 -0.88 -4.86 7.79
C ILE A 28 -2.05 -4.17 8.52
N LYS A 29 -2.48 -4.73 9.66
CA LYS A 29 -3.69 -4.33 10.38
C LYS A 29 -3.61 -2.89 10.92
N ALA A 30 -2.40 -2.39 11.14
CA ALA A 30 -2.16 -1.01 11.53
C ALA A 30 -2.47 0.01 10.42
N SER A 31 -2.57 -0.42 9.16
CA SER A 31 -2.97 0.45 8.05
C SER A 31 -4.50 0.54 7.96
N GLY A 32 -5.01 1.77 8.01
CA GLY A 32 -6.42 2.06 7.77
C GLY A 32 -6.78 1.81 6.31
N THR A 33 -7.67 0.85 6.07
CA THR A 33 -8.21 0.56 4.73
C THR A 33 -9.71 0.61 4.86
N CYS A 34 -10.35 1.53 4.15
CA CYS A 34 -11.78 1.77 4.24
C CYS A 34 -12.34 1.99 2.83
N MET A 35 -13.61 1.67 2.64
CA MET A 35 -14.36 2.15 1.48
C MET A 35 -14.59 3.66 1.60
N VAL A 36 -14.42 4.39 0.49
CA VAL A 36 -14.76 5.80 0.37
C VAL A 36 -15.89 5.92 -0.64
N HIS A 37 -17.01 6.50 -0.22
CA HIS A 37 -18.18 6.72 -1.07
C HIS A 37 -18.25 8.19 -1.47
N PHE A 38 -18.59 8.43 -2.74
CA PHE A 38 -18.84 9.75 -3.31
C PHE A 38 -20.27 9.78 -3.84
N GLU A 39 -21.17 10.47 -3.15
CA GLU A 39 -22.57 10.63 -3.53
C GLU A 39 -22.84 12.08 -3.94
N ASN A 40 -23.01 12.33 -5.24
CA ASN A 40 -23.30 13.66 -5.80
C ASN A 40 -22.31 14.78 -5.37
N VAL A 41 -21.05 14.42 -5.12
CA VAL A 41 -20.00 15.35 -4.68
C VAL A 41 -19.72 16.38 -5.78
N ARG A 42 -19.81 17.67 -5.44
CA ARG A 42 -19.47 18.77 -6.33
C ARG A 42 -18.00 19.13 -6.16
N VAL A 43 -17.19 18.80 -7.16
CA VAL A 43 -15.75 19.09 -7.18
C VAL A 43 -15.48 20.27 -8.12
N PRO A 44 -14.82 21.35 -7.66
CA PRO A 44 -14.45 22.47 -8.52
C PRO A 44 -13.45 22.08 -9.62
N GLU A 45 -13.41 22.84 -10.72
CA GLU A 45 -12.53 22.53 -11.86
C GLU A 45 -11.05 22.70 -11.50
N GLU A 46 -10.74 23.67 -10.65
CA GLU A 46 -9.39 23.92 -10.13
C GLU A 46 -8.80 22.74 -9.33
N ASN A 47 -9.64 21.81 -8.88
CA ASN A 47 -9.23 20.60 -8.19
C ASN A 47 -8.80 19.47 -9.15
N ILE A 48 -8.88 19.68 -10.47
CA ILE A 48 -8.31 18.73 -11.44
C ILE A 48 -6.79 18.69 -11.27
N LEU A 49 -6.26 17.50 -11.03
CA LEU A 49 -4.82 17.28 -11.05
C LEU A 49 -4.33 17.31 -12.49
N GLY A 50 -3.63 18.37 -12.86
CA GLY A 50 -3.02 18.51 -14.18
C GLY A 50 -4.07 18.81 -15.26
N GLN A 51 -4.22 17.92 -16.24
CA GLN A 51 -5.07 18.14 -17.42
C GLN A 51 -6.28 17.21 -17.41
N PHE A 52 -7.43 17.76 -17.82
CA PHE A 52 -8.66 17.00 -18.03
C PHE A 52 -8.45 15.83 -19.01
N GLY A 53 -8.95 14.64 -18.65
CA GLY A 53 -8.83 13.41 -19.46
C GLY A 53 -7.46 12.71 -19.38
N HIS A 54 -6.49 13.25 -18.64
CA HIS A 54 -5.14 12.68 -18.50
C HIS A 54 -4.92 11.85 -17.22
N GLY A 55 -5.98 11.60 -16.44
CA GLY A 55 -5.92 10.93 -15.13
C GLY A 55 -5.24 9.56 -15.16
N TYR A 56 -5.46 8.76 -16.21
CA TYR A 56 -4.78 7.46 -16.34
C TYR A 56 -3.25 7.58 -16.41
N LYS A 57 -2.75 8.61 -17.12
CA LYS A 57 -1.30 8.86 -17.23
C LYS A 57 -0.71 9.16 -15.86
N TYR A 58 -1.39 9.97 -15.05
CA TYR A 58 -0.95 10.31 -13.70
C TYR A 58 -0.99 9.09 -12.77
N ALA A 59 -2.10 8.33 -12.78
CA ALA A 59 -2.23 7.11 -11.99
C ALA A 59 -1.14 6.08 -12.31
N ALA A 60 -0.85 5.85 -13.60
CA ALA A 60 0.22 4.95 -14.02
C ALA A 60 1.60 5.44 -13.56
N GLY A 61 1.84 6.75 -13.58
CA GLY A 61 3.07 7.36 -13.05
C GLY A 61 3.26 7.08 -11.56
N PHE A 62 2.24 7.35 -10.74
CA PHE A 62 2.30 7.09 -9.30
C PHE A 62 2.52 5.61 -8.97
N LEU A 63 1.91 4.70 -9.75
CA LEU A 63 2.13 3.26 -9.58
C LEU A 63 3.57 2.84 -9.88
N ASN A 64 4.25 3.49 -10.84
CA ASN A 64 5.64 3.19 -11.15
C ASN A 64 6.57 3.57 -9.99
N GLU A 65 6.38 4.75 -9.41
CA GLU A 65 7.16 5.19 -8.25
C GLU A 65 6.85 4.35 -7.01
N GLY A 66 5.57 4.06 -6.76
CA GLY A 66 5.13 3.24 -5.64
C GLY A 66 5.72 1.82 -5.65
N ARG A 67 5.94 1.23 -6.83
CA ARG A 67 6.59 -0.10 -6.96
C ARG A 67 7.99 -0.13 -6.36
N ILE A 68 8.77 0.94 -6.59
CA ILE A 68 10.12 1.05 -6.04
C ILE A 68 10.06 1.16 -4.51
N GLY A 69 9.13 1.97 -4.00
CA GLY A 69 8.91 2.13 -2.55
C GLY A 69 8.55 0.81 -1.86
N ILE A 70 7.62 0.04 -2.43
CA ILE A 70 7.26 -1.28 -1.90
C ILE A 70 8.44 -2.25 -1.97
N GLY A 71 9.17 -2.27 -3.08
CA GLY A 71 10.37 -3.11 -3.23
C GLY A 71 11.41 -2.83 -2.15
N ALA A 72 11.68 -1.56 -1.85
CA ALA A 72 12.59 -1.16 -0.79
C ALA A 72 12.11 -1.62 0.60
N GLN A 73 10.81 -1.50 0.90
CA GLN A 73 10.23 -2.00 2.15
C GLN A 73 10.42 -3.52 2.31
N MET A 74 10.22 -4.28 1.22
CA MET A 74 10.39 -5.74 1.24
C MET A 74 11.84 -6.16 1.53
N ILE A 75 12.84 -5.41 1.06
CA ILE A 75 14.25 -5.67 1.38
C ILE A 75 14.48 -5.53 2.89
N GLY A 76 13.96 -4.47 3.52
CA GLY A 76 14.07 -4.29 4.97
C GLY A 76 13.40 -5.42 5.76
N ILE A 77 12.22 -5.88 5.33
CA ILE A 77 11.52 -7.01 5.94
C ILE A 77 12.33 -8.30 5.79
N ALA A 78 12.88 -8.57 4.60
CA ALA A 78 13.71 -9.74 4.35
C ALA A 78 14.97 -9.74 5.22
N GLN A 79 15.63 -8.59 5.38
CA GLN A 79 16.77 -8.45 6.28
C GLN A 79 16.37 -8.73 7.74
N GLY A 80 15.30 -8.12 8.23
CA GLY A 80 14.82 -8.37 9.59
C GLY A 80 14.44 -9.83 9.84
N ALA A 81 13.86 -10.51 8.84
CA ALA A 81 13.58 -11.94 8.91
C ALA A 81 14.87 -12.76 9.00
N LEU A 82 15.89 -12.42 8.21
CA LEU A 82 17.20 -13.09 8.25
C LEU A 82 17.89 -12.89 9.61
N ASP A 83 17.91 -11.65 10.10
CA ASP A 83 18.52 -11.27 11.37
C ASP A 83 17.86 -11.98 12.56
N ALA A 84 16.55 -12.20 12.50
CA ALA A 84 15.82 -12.97 13.51
C ALA A 84 16.06 -14.49 13.36
N THR A 85 16.18 -14.99 12.13
CA THR A 85 16.27 -16.42 11.84
C THR A 85 17.64 -16.99 12.16
N ILE A 86 18.74 -16.33 11.76
CA ILE A 86 20.10 -16.87 11.92
C ILE A 86 20.42 -17.19 13.39
N PRO A 87 20.24 -16.28 14.36
CA PRO A 87 20.52 -16.58 15.77
C PRO A 87 19.69 -17.76 16.27
N TYR A 88 18.39 -17.82 15.94
CA TYR A 88 17.53 -18.92 16.32
C TYR A 88 18.05 -20.27 15.82
N THR A 89 18.54 -20.33 14.58
CA THR A 89 19.06 -21.57 14.01
C THR A 89 20.35 -22.07 14.67
N LEU A 90 21.18 -21.15 15.17
CA LEU A 90 22.42 -21.45 15.87
C LEU A 90 22.19 -21.86 17.34
N GLU A 91 21.08 -21.43 17.95
CA GLU A 91 20.74 -21.74 19.34
C GLU A 91 19.82 -22.96 19.49
N ARG A 92 18.87 -23.14 18.56
CA ARG A 92 17.88 -24.22 18.64
C ARG A 92 18.50 -25.57 18.33
N LYS A 93 18.36 -26.53 19.23
CA LYS A 93 18.83 -27.92 19.07
C LYS A 93 17.71 -28.91 18.74
N GLN A 94 17.98 -29.84 17.82
CA GLN A 94 17.14 -31.01 17.54
C GLN A 94 18.02 -32.17 17.03
N PHE A 95 17.62 -33.42 17.31
CA PHE A 95 18.42 -34.63 17.01
C PHE A 95 19.88 -34.55 17.50
N GLY A 96 20.08 -33.93 18.68
CA GLY A 96 21.39 -33.86 19.34
C GLY A 96 22.36 -32.79 18.84
N LYS A 97 21.97 -31.93 17.88
CA LYS A 97 22.82 -30.84 17.36
C LYS A 97 22.02 -29.58 17.02
N ASP A 98 22.70 -28.46 16.76
CA ASP A 98 22.06 -27.20 16.37
C ASP A 98 21.36 -27.36 15.01
N ILE A 99 20.17 -26.78 14.85
CA ILE A 99 19.39 -26.95 13.61
C ILE A 99 20.08 -26.30 12.40
N PHE A 100 20.95 -25.32 12.63
CA PHE A 100 21.80 -24.75 11.59
C PHE A 100 22.73 -25.79 10.91
N SER A 101 23.07 -26.88 11.59
CA SER A 101 24.01 -27.90 11.09
C SER A 101 23.38 -28.95 10.17
N PHE A 102 22.09 -28.82 9.85
CA PHE A 102 21.44 -29.65 8.82
C PHE A 102 21.55 -28.94 7.46
N GLN A 103 22.21 -29.59 6.49
CA GLN A 103 22.40 -29.12 5.12
C GLN A 103 22.10 -30.26 4.15
#